data_AF-A0A2N5K1Q2-F1
#
_entry.id   AF-A0A2N5K1Q2-F1
#
_cell.length_a   1.000
_cell.length_b   1.000
_cell.length_c   1.000
_cell.angle_alpha   90.00
_cell.angle_beta   90.00
_cell.angle_gamma   90.00
#
_symmetry.space_group_name_H-M   'P 1'
#
loop_
_entity.id
_entity.type
_entity.pdbx_description
1 polymer ?
#
loop_
_entity_poly.entity_id
_entity_poly.type
_entity_poly.pdbx_seq_one_letter_code
_entity_poly.pdbx_strand_id
1 'polypeptide(L)'
;MANEIDRFRQPQERGLSTIFNRSAAASQRDQARQMANVKQDVQVTAFKVDGAAAVAGYTMERAVQLDMQRRALADGDETLNSILIEIEVGFIQQAKSIQRRLYDGWGI
;
A
#
# COMPACT_ATOMS: atom_id res chain seq x y z
N MET A 1 -61.94 10.89 -46.56
CA MET A 1 -61.17 12.05 -46.04
C MET A 1 -60.91 11.80 -44.56
N ALA A 2 -59.89 11.00 -44.25
CA ALA A 2 -59.52 10.63 -42.89
C ALA A 2 -58.12 11.18 -42.57
N ASN A 3 -58.14 12.21 -41.73
CA ASN A 3 -57.12 12.61 -40.76
C ASN A 3 -55.64 12.62 -41.18
N GLU A 4 -55.21 13.77 -41.69
CA GLU A 4 -53.82 14.26 -41.61
C GLU A 4 -53.38 14.65 -40.17
N ILE A 5 -54.26 14.50 -39.18
CA ILE A 5 -54.02 14.92 -37.79
C ILE A 5 -53.24 13.87 -36.97
N ASP A 6 -53.19 12.60 -37.41
CA ASP A 6 -52.48 11.53 -36.67
C ASP A 6 -50.96 11.47 -36.92
N ARG A 7 -50.42 12.25 -37.87
CA ARG A 7 -48.98 12.24 -38.17
C ARG A 7 -48.12 13.11 -37.25
N PHE A 8 -48.72 13.98 -36.44
CA PHE A 8 -47.99 14.93 -35.59
C PHE A 8 -47.86 14.49 -34.12
N ARG A 9 -48.37 13.31 -33.72
CA ARG A 9 -48.52 12.96 -32.30
C ARG A 9 -47.29 12.32 -31.63
N GLN A 10 -46.24 11.89 -32.33
CA GLN A 10 -45.12 11.23 -31.66
C GLN A 10 -43.75 11.53 -32.27
N PRO A 11 -42.98 12.46 -31.67
CA PRO A 11 -41.52 12.29 -31.64
C PRO A 11 -40.84 12.52 -30.28
N GLN A 12 -41.55 12.81 -29.18
CA GLN A 12 -40.89 13.31 -27.96
C GLN A 12 -40.32 12.27 -26.98
N GLU A 13 -40.69 10.98 -27.05
CA GLU A 13 -40.31 10.02 -25.99
C GLU A 13 -38.94 9.33 -26.19
N ARG A 14 -38.33 9.43 -27.38
CA ARG A 14 -37.05 8.75 -27.67
C ARG A 14 -35.79 9.51 -27.20
N GLY A 15 -35.90 10.81 -26.96
CA GLY A 15 -34.75 11.65 -26.56
C GLY A 15 -34.34 11.45 -25.10
N LEU A 16 -35.32 11.32 -24.20
CA LEU A 16 -35.08 11.30 -22.76
C LEU A 16 -34.43 9.99 -22.29
N SER A 17 -34.94 8.82 -22.74
CA SER A 17 -34.40 7.52 -22.33
C SER A 17 -32.94 7.31 -22.74
N THR A 18 -32.55 7.80 -23.92
CA THR A 18 -31.16 7.72 -24.41
C THR A 18 -30.20 8.60 -23.61
N ILE A 19 -30.66 9.74 -23.11
CA ILE A 19 -29.85 10.67 -22.29
C ILE A 19 -29.66 10.11 -20.87
N PHE A 20 -30.73 9.65 -20.22
CA PHE A 20 -30.66 9.04 -18.89
C PHE A 20 -29.77 7.78 -18.86
N ASN A 21 -29.80 6.98 -19.92
CA ASN A 21 -28.97 5.78 -20.02
C ASN A 21 -27.48 6.12 -20.23
N ARG A 22 -27.19 7.23 -20.93
CA ARG A 22 -25.82 7.70 -21.17
C ARG A 22 -25.20 8.31 -19.91
N SER A 23 -25.99 9.03 -19.09
CA SER A 23 -25.54 9.53 -17.79
C SER A 23 -25.29 8.39 -16.78
N ALA A 24 -26.13 7.35 -16.78
CA ALA A 24 -25.91 6.16 -15.97
C ALA A 24 -24.63 5.42 -16.38
N ALA A 25 -24.38 5.25 -17.68
CA ALA A 25 -23.15 4.65 -18.20
C ALA A 25 -21.89 5.47 -17.90
N ALA A 26 -21.98 6.81 -17.93
CA ALA A 26 -20.88 7.69 -17.51
C ALA A 26 -20.59 7.55 -16.01
N SER A 27 -21.63 7.59 -15.17
CA SER A 27 -21.50 7.38 -13.71
C SER A 27 -20.90 6.01 -13.37
N GLN A 28 -21.27 4.95 -14.09
CA GLN A 28 -20.70 3.62 -13.90
C GLN A 28 -19.21 3.57 -14.27
N ARG A 29 -18.79 4.28 -15.34
CA ARG A 29 -17.37 4.37 -15.73
C ARG A 29 -16.56 5.15 -14.71
N ASP A 30 -17.11 6.24 -14.18
CA ASP A 30 -16.42 7.04 -13.15
C ASP A 30 -16.31 6.25 -11.84
N GLN A 31 -17.35 5.50 -11.46
CA GLN A 31 -17.28 4.58 -10.33
C GLN A 31 -16.23 3.47 -10.57
N ALA A 32 -16.21 2.86 -11.75
CA ALA A 32 -15.22 1.83 -12.10
C ALA A 32 -13.77 2.38 -12.06
N ARG A 33 -13.55 3.62 -12.51
CA ARG A 33 -12.26 4.31 -12.41
C ARG A 33 -11.86 4.58 -10.97
N GLN A 34 -12.78 5.07 -10.14
CA GLN A 34 -12.53 5.29 -8.72
C GLN A 34 -12.17 3.98 -8.02
N MET A 35 -12.91 2.90 -8.31
CA MET A 35 -12.60 1.56 -7.76
C MET A 35 -11.23 1.05 -8.23
N ALA A 36 -10.86 1.30 -9.49
CA ALA A 36 -9.54 0.92 -10.00
C ALA A 36 -8.41 1.67 -9.28
N ASN A 37 -8.59 2.98 -9.04
CA ASN A 37 -7.63 3.78 -8.30
C ASN A 37 -7.49 3.29 -6.85
N VAL A 38 -8.60 3.05 -6.15
CA VAL A 38 -8.58 2.51 -4.78
C VAL A 38 -7.88 1.15 -4.74
N LYS A 39 -8.16 0.26 -5.71
CA LYS A 39 -7.50 -1.03 -5.80
C LYS A 39 -5.99 -0.87 -5.97
N GLN A 40 -5.56 0.04 -6.83
CA GLN A 40 -4.14 0.32 -7.05
C GLN A 40 -3.47 0.85 -5.77
N ASP A 41 -4.13 1.77 -5.06
CA ASP A 41 -3.60 2.35 -3.81
C ASP A 41 -3.47 1.29 -2.70
N VAL A 42 -4.46 0.41 -2.59
CA VAL A 42 -4.41 -0.73 -1.65
C VAL A 42 -3.25 -1.67 -2.00
N GLN A 43 -3.03 -1.98 -3.28
CA GLN A 43 -1.92 -2.82 -3.71
C GLN A 43 -0.56 -2.19 -3.40
N VAL A 44 -0.40 -0.90 -3.69
CA VAL A 44 0.83 -0.16 -3.36
C VAL A 44 1.08 -0.16 -1.85
N THR A 45 0.04 0.03 -1.05
CA THR A 45 0.14 0.00 0.42
C THR A 45 0.52 -1.40 0.92
N ALA A 46 -0.06 -2.45 0.36
CA ALA A 46 0.30 -3.83 0.70
C ALA A 46 1.78 -4.11 0.40
N PHE A 47 2.28 -3.72 -0.79
CA PHE A 47 3.69 -3.90 -1.13
C PHE A 47 4.64 -3.12 -0.21
N LYS A 48 4.25 -1.92 0.23
CA LYS A 48 5.02 -1.16 1.23
C LYS A 48 5.11 -1.92 2.55
N VAL A 49 3.98 -2.44 3.05
CA VAL A 49 3.94 -3.22 4.30
C VAL A 49 4.80 -4.50 4.17
N ASP A 50 4.67 -5.24 3.07
CA ASP A 50 5.46 -6.44 2.82
C ASP A 50 6.96 -6.12 2.76
N GLY A 51 7.33 -5.02 2.09
CA GLY A 51 8.71 -4.52 2.06
C GLY A 51 9.24 -4.16 3.45
N ALA A 52 8.41 -3.50 4.29
CA ALA A 52 8.75 -3.18 5.67
C ALA A 52 9.03 -4.45 6.48
N ALA A 53 8.16 -5.45 6.35
CA ALA A 53 8.28 -6.73 7.02
C ALA A 53 9.54 -7.48 6.57
N ALA A 54 9.86 -7.46 5.27
CA ALA A 54 11.08 -8.07 4.74
C ALA A 54 12.36 -7.42 5.31
N VAL A 55 12.41 -6.08 5.36
CA VAL A 55 13.53 -5.34 5.97
C VAL A 55 13.65 -5.67 7.46
N ALA A 56 12.52 -5.77 8.17
CA ALA A 56 12.51 -6.13 9.57
C ALA A 56 13.01 -7.56 9.81
N GLY A 57 12.54 -8.54 9.04
CA GLY A 57 13.01 -9.92 9.10
C GLY A 57 14.51 -10.01 8.85
N TYR A 58 15.00 -9.42 7.76
CA TYR A 58 16.44 -9.40 7.45
C TYR A 58 17.27 -8.76 8.57
N THR A 59 16.80 -7.65 9.14
CA THR A 59 17.47 -6.97 10.26
C THR A 59 17.58 -7.90 11.47
N MET A 60 16.51 -8.59 11.83
CA MET A 60 16.49 -9.51 12.96
C MET A 60 17.44 -10.69 12.74
N GLU A 61 17.48 -11.26 11.54
CA GLU A 61 18.43 -12.31 11.18
C GLU A 61 19.89 -11.84 11.36
N ARG A 62 20.19 -10.60 10.95
CA ARG A 62 21.51 -10.01 11.15
C ARG A 62 21.82 -9.70 12.61
N ALA A 63 20.84 -9.29 13.41
CA ALA A 63 21.01 -9.10 14.84
C ALA A 63 21.39 -10.41 15.53
N VAL A 64 20.72 -11.53 15.20
CA VAL A 64 21.05 -12.86 15.73
C VAL A 64 22.47 -13.28 15.34
N GLN A 65 22.86 -13.07 14.07
CA GLN A 65 24.23 -13.36 13.62
C GLN A 65 25.26 -12.53 14.39
N LEU A 66 24.95 -11.27 14.66
CA LEU A 66 25.82 -10.36 15.40
C LEU A 66 25.95 -10.80 16.87
N ASP A 67 24.87 -11.21 17.53
CA ASP A 67 24.91 -11.80 18.89
C ASP A 67 25.78 -13.06 18.93
N MET A 68 25.64 -13.95 17.93
CA MET A 68 26.48 -15.15 17.85
C MET A 68 27.96 -14.80 17.68
N GLN A 69 28.28 -13.83 16.82
CA GLN A 69 29.65 -13.35 16.63
C GLN A 69 30.20 -12.69 17.89
N ARG A 70 29.40 -11.86 18.57
CA ARG A 70 29.74 -11.22 19.84
C ARG A 70 30.13 -12.25 20.88
N ARG A 71 29.30 -13.27 21.09
CA ARG A 71 29.56 -14.34 22.06
C ARG A 71 30.82 -15.14 21.71
N ALA A 72 31.01 -15.45 20.42
CA ALA A 72 32.18 -16.17 19.96
C ALA A 72 33.48 -15.36 20.11
N LEU A 73 33.43 -14.04 19.92
CA LEU A 73 34.58 -13.15 20.11
C LEU A 73 34.89 -12.90 21.59
N ALA A 74 33.86 -12.83 22.43
CA ALA A 74 34.02 -12.63 23.87
C ALA A 74 34.61 -13.88 24.55
N ASP A 75 34.24 -15.07 24.10
CA ASP A 75 34.75 -16.36 24.62
C ASP A 75 34.74 -16.47 26.17
N GLY A 76 33.70 -15.91 26.80
CA GLY A 76 33.55 -15.90 28.25
C GLY A 76 34.20 -14.72 29.00
N ASP A 77 34.90 -13.82 28.30
CA ASP A 77 35.36 -12.55 28.88
C ASP A 77 34.19 -11.56 28.98
N GLU A 78 33.72 -11.32 30.21
CA GLU A 78 32.58 -10.43 30.48
C GLU A 78 32.87 -8.96 30.15
N THR A 79 34.14 -8.53 30.25
CA THR A 79 34.52 -7.14 29.95
C THR A 79 34.44 -6.92 28.45
N LEU A 80 35.03 -7.84 27.67
CA LEU A 80 34.95 -7.80 26.20
C LEU A 80 33.51 -7.97 25.73
N ASN A 81 32.75 -8.88 26.33
CA ASN A 81 31.33 -9.09 26.08
C ASN A 81 30.50 -7.81 26.25
N SER A 82 30.76 -7.07 27.34
CA SER A 82 30.12 -5.79 27.64
C SER A 82 30.48 -4.70 26.63
N ILE A 83 31.72 -4.64 26.15
CA ILE A 83 32.11 -3.66 25.12
C ILE A 83 31.44 -4.00 23.78
N LEU A 84 31.46 -5.28 23.38
CA LEU A 84 30.88 -5.71 22.12
C LEU A 84 29.34 -5.58 22.10
N ILE A 85 28.68 -5.61 23.26
CA ILE A 85 27.22 -5.37 23.33
C ILE A 85 26.84 -3.96 22.89
N GLU A 86 27.72 -2.96 23.07
CA GLU A 86 27.46 -1.59 22.64
C GLU A 86 27.35 -1.50 21.11
N ILE A 87 28.15 -2.31 20.39
CA ILE A 87 28.09 -2.43 18.94
C ILE A 87 26.76 -3.05 18.50
N GLU A 88 26.34 -4.13 19.17
CA GLU A 88 25.06 -4.80 18.90
C GLU A 88 23.86 -3.87 19.16
N VAL A 89 23.87 -3.14 20.27
CA VAL A 89 22.85 -2.14 20.59
C VAL A 89 22.85 -1.02 19.55
N GLY A 90 24.01 -0.52 19.14
CA GLY A 90 24.14 0.49 18.08
C GLY A 90 23.54 0.03 16.75
N PHE A 91 23.79 -1.22 16.37
CA PHE A 91 23.18 -1.83 15.19
C PHE A 91 21.64 -1.85 15.29
N ILE A 92 21.08 -2.31 16.41
CA ILE A 92 19.63 -2.37 16.63
C ILE A 92 19.01 -0.97 16.58
N GLN A 93 19.65 0.02 17.20
CA GLN A 93 19.18 1.41 17.19
C GLN A 93 19.15 1.99 15.77
N GLN A 94 20.19 1.76 14.98
CA GLN A 94 20.25 2.22 13.59
C GLN A 94 19.19 1.55 12.74
N ALA A 95 19.00 0.24 12.89
CA ALA A 95 17.99 -0.48 12.13
C ALA A 95 16.57 -0.04 12.50
N LYS A 96 16.29 0.21 13.77
CA LYS A 96 15.02 0.81 14.23
C LYS A 96 14.81 2.21 13.62
N SER A 97 15.86 3.01 13.51
CA SER A 97 15.79 4.32 12.85
C SER A 97 15.43 4.20 11.35
N ILE A 98 16.02 3.24 10.65
CA ILE A 98 15.72 2.96 9.24
C ILE A 98 14.27 2.50 9.08
N GLN A 99 13.82 1.53 9.89
CA GLN A 99 12.44 1.05 9.87
C GLN A 99 11.46 2.20 10.11
N ARG A 100 11.70 3.03 11.13
CA ARG A 100 10.86 4.19 11.43
C ARG A 100 10.80 5.15 10.25
N ARG A 101 11.92 5.45 9.61
CA ARG A 101 11.96 6.32 8.43
C ARG A 101 11.17 5.74 7.25
N LEU A 102 11.20 4.42 7.06
CA LEU A 102 10.40 3.74 6.04
C LEU A 102 8.91 3.86 6.34
N TYR A 103 8.49 3.60 7.59
CA TYR A 103 7.10 3.76 8.01
C TYR A 103 6.60 5.20 7.85
N ASP A 104 7.34 6.17 8.41
CA ASP A 104 7.03 7.61 8.33
C ASP A 104 6.96 8.09 6.87
N GLY A 105 7.91 7.66 6.02
CA GLY A 105 7.95 8.03 4.60
C GLY A 105 6.84 7.38 3.76
N TRP A 106 6.28 6.27 4.23
CA TRP A 106 5.19 5.56 3.56
C TRP A 106 3.80 5.95 4.07
N GLY A 107 3.72 6.67 5.19
CA GLY A 107 2.47 7.10 5.81
C GLY A 107 1.71 5.95 6.47
N ILE A 108 2.43 4.94 6.96
CA ILE A 108 1.91 3.78 7.70
C ILE A 108 2.45 3.74 9.11
#